data_AF-A0A4D6LA91-F1
#
_entry.id   AF-A0A4D6LA91-F1
#
_cell.length_a   1.000
_cell.length_b   1.000
_cell.length_c   1.000
_cell.angle_alpha   90.00
_cell.angle_beta   90.00
_cell.angle_gamma   90.00
#
_symmetry.space_group_name_H-M   'P 1'
#
loop_
_entity.id
_entity.type
_entity.pdbx_description
1 polymer ?
#
loop_
_entity_poly.entity_id
_entity_poly.type
_entity_poly.pdbx_seq_one_letter_code
_entity_poly.pdbx_strand_id
1 'polypeptide(L)'
;MNSSRHNVLLRCGHLAPSPPLKRCRLGWRVKAQLAEEMEIRVCCNRSCRRQGSFQTLETLSGVAPPNVIVKSCGCLGRCGGGPNLVVLPDGLIFGHCGTAARAAELVVTLFAEAGHDPKTCLDALALRKRADIEFANRNFTQAELLLSQAIYLKPFGGMHIIFKCRSFVRLELGNYSGALQDAEEALALAPRYSEDED
;
A
#
# COMPACT_ATOMS: atom_id res chain seq x y z
N MET A 1 25.51 68.76 34.40
CA MET A 1 24.37 69.56 33.93
C MET A 1 24.22 69.37 32.43
N ASN A 2 23.00 69.05 31.98
CA ASN A 2 22.49 69.01 30.61
C ASN A 2 23.23 68.13 29.58
N SER A 3 22.64 67.02 29.12
CA SER A 3 21.47 66.92 28.23
C SER A 3 21.73 67.55 26.86
N SER A 4 22.01 66.71 25.86
CA SER A 4 21.57 66.97 24.49
C SER A 4 21.46 65.65 23.71
N ARG A 5 20.22 65.34 23.33
CA ARG A 5 19.84 64.29 22.37
C ARG A 5 20.12 64.79 20.96
N HIS A 6 20.53 63.93 20.03
CA HIS A 6 20.04 63.85 18.63
C HIS A 6 20.61 62.56 17.99
N ASN A 7 19.77 61.56 17.74
CA ASN A 7 18.99 61.32 16.52
C ASN A 7 19.79 60.44 15.52
N VAL A 8 19.71 59.11 15.70
CA VAL A 8 20.21 58.12 14.74
C VAL A 8 19.00 57.49 14.05
N LEU A 9 18.99 57.62 12.73
CA LEU A 9 17.97 57.13 11.81
C LEU A 9 17.59 55.66 12.06
N LEU A 10 16.28 55.42 12.14
CA LEU A 10 15.66 54.11 11.94
C LEU A 10 15.99 53.61 10.53
N ARG A 11 16.68 52.46 10.43
CA ARG A 11 16.56 51.57 9.27
C ARG A 11 15.45 50.56 9.54
N CYS A 12 14.38 50.64 8.77
CA CYS A 12 13.40 49.55 8.63
C CYS A 12 14.10 48.34 8.01
N GLY A 13 14.46 47.36 8.83
CA GLY A 13 14.68 45.99 8.38
C GLY A 13 13.35 45.27 8.37
N HIS A 14 12.75 45.06 7.19
CA HIS A 14 11.64 44.13 7.04
C HIS A 14 12.15 42.71 7.38
N LEU A 15 11.83 42.21 8.58
CA LEU A 15 11.90 40.77 8.83
C LEU A 15 10.82 40.12 7.97
N ALA A 16 11.26 39.38 6.96
CA ALA A 16 10.40 38.45 6.24
C ALA A 16 9.79 37.45 7.25
N PRO A 17 8.49 37.14 7.17
CA PRO A 17 7.91 36.08 7.99
C PRO A 17 8.60 34.76 7.63
N SER A 18 9.17 34.12 8.65
CA SER A 18 9.69 32.76 8.56
C SER A 18 8.61 31.83 8.01
N PRO A 19 8.92 30.94 7.03
CA PRO A 19 7.96 29.97 6.54
C PRO A 19 7.50 29.07 7.69
N PRO A 20 6.22 28.63 7.71
CA PRO A 20 5.71 27.82 8.80
C PRO A 20 6.42 26.45 8.77
N LEU A 21 7.26 26.24 9.76
CA LEU A 21 7.84 24.94 10.05
C LEU A 21 6.75 24.02 10.64
N LYS A 22 6.63 22.83 10.04
CA LYS A 22 6.12 21.56 10.60
C LYS A 22 4.60 21.35 10.71
N ARG A 23 4.12 20.30 10.02
CA ARG A 23 3.16 19.35 10.61
C ARG A 23 3.75 17.95 10.57
N CYS A 24 3.73 17.30 11.73
CA CYS A 24 4.68 16.28 12.17
C CYS A 24 4.48 14.91 11.49
N ARG A 25 5.53 14.42 10.82
CA ARG A 25 5.72 13.00 10.42
C ARG A 25 5.79 12.01 11.61
N LEU A 26 5.71 12.47 12.85
CA LEU A 26 5.80 11.61 14.05
C LEU A 26 4.43 11.12 14.57
N GLY A 27 3.32 11.77 14.20
CA GLY A 27 2.00 11.45 14.74
C GLY A 27 1.34 10.20 14.13
N TRP A 28 1.73 9.83 12.91
CA TRP A 28 1.08 8.73 12.16
C TRP A 28 1.43 7.34 12.72
N ARG A 29 2.70 7.11 13.10
CA ARG A 29 3.16 5.81 13.62
C ARG A 29 2.48 5.42 14.94
N VAL A 30 2.15 6.40 15.77
CA VAL A 30 1.52 6.18 17.07
C VAL A 30 0.02 5.88 16.94
N LYS A 31 -0.66 6.45 15.92
CA LYS A 31 -2.09 6.17 15.67
C LYS A 31 -2.32 4.83 14.96
N ALA A 32 -1.44 4.44 14.04
CA ALA A 32 -1.54 3.16 13.34
C ALA A 32 -1.44 1.92 14.26
N GLN A 33 -0.95 2.09 15.49
CA GLN A 33 -0.84 1.04 16.49
C GLN A 33 -2.12 0.81 17.32
N LEU A 34 -3.12 1.71 17.23
CA LEU A 34 -4.42 1.57 17.90
C LEU A 34 -5.50 1.27 16.85
N ALA A 35 -5.59 0.00 16.45
CA ALA A 35 -6.78 -0.72 15.98
C ALA A 35 -7.90 0.04 15.22
N GLU A 36 -7.57 1.02 14.38
CA GLU A 36 -8.45 1.48 13.31
C GLU A 36 -7.92 0.85 12.02
N GLU A 37 -8.72 -0.04 11.42
CA GLU A 37 -8.41 -0.64 10.13
C GLU A 37 -8.13 0.48 9.12
N MET A 38 -6.90 0.51 8.59
CA MET A 38 -6.52 1.51 7.61
C MET A 38 -7.20 1.14 6.29
N GLU A 39 -7.79 2.12 5.61
CA GLU A 39 -8.50 1.87 4.34
C GLU A 39 -7.90 2.70 3.21
N ILE A 40 -7.53 2.05 2.11
CA ILE A 40 -7.21 2.71 0.84
C ILE A 40 -8.45 2.60 -0.05
N ARG A 41 -9.03 3.73 -0.42
CA ARG A 41 -10.12 3.78 -1.40
C ARG A 41 -9.64 4.27 -2.76
N VAL A 42 -9.87 3.46 -3.79
CA VAL A 42 -9.50 3.76 -5.18
C VAL A 42 -10.68 4.36 -5.93
N CYS A 43 -10.53 5.59 -6.41
CA CYS A 43 -11.54 6.24 -7.24
C CYS A 43 -11.74 5.46 -8.53
N CYS A 44 -12.88 4.79 -8.66
CA CYS A 44 -13.28 4.07 -9.85
C CYS A 44 -14.40 4.82 -10.59
N ASN A 45 -14.43 6.16 -10.57
CA ASN A 45 -15.32 6.93 -11.43
C ASN A 45 -14.80 7.00 -12.89
N ARG A 46 -15.65 7.40 -13.85
CA ARG A 46 -15.41 7.39 -15.31
C ARG A 46 -14.00 7.79 -15.75
N SER A 47 -13.48 8.94 -15.28
CA SER A 47 -12.17 9.43 -15.70
C SER A 47 -11.01 8.59 -15.16
N CYS A 48 -11.11 8.09 -13.93
CA CYS A 48 -10.08 7.25 -13.32
C CYS A 48 -10.10 5.84 -13.92
N ARG A 49 -11.29 5.30 -14.27
CA ARG A 49 -11.40 4.03 -15.02
C ARG A 49 -10.65 4.08 -16.34
N ARG A 50 -10.80 5.17 -17.11
CA ARG A 50 -10.06 5.39 -18.37
C ARG A 50 -8.53 5.49 -18.18
N GLN A 51 -8.08 5.77 -16.96
CA GLN A 51 -6.66 5.88 -16.59
C GLN A 51 -6.15 4.63 -15.86
N GLY A 52 -6.91 3.52 -15.87
CA GLY A 52 -6.46 2.24 -15.31
C GLY A 52 -6.74 2.05 -13.82
N SER A 53 -7.77 2.68 -13.24
CA SER A 53 -8.05 2.56 -11.81
C SER A 53 -8.34 1.13 -11.33
N PHE A 54 -8.81 0.23 -12.20
CA PHE A 54 -9.01 -1.17 -11.83
C PHE A 54 -7.69 -1.92 -11.68
N GLN A 55 -6.73 -1.68 -12.56
CA GLN A 55 -5.38 -2.22 -12.42
C GLN A 55 -4.70 -1.66 -11.17
N THR A 56 -4.90 -0.38 -10.86
CA THR A 56 -4.44 0.22 -9.60
C THR A 56 -5.08 -0.46 -8.39
N LEU A 57 -6.40 -0.67 -8.41
CA LEU A 57 -7.13 -1.34 -7.34
C LEU A 57 -6.60 -2.76 -7.11
N GLU A 58 -6.50 -3.56 -8.17
CA GLU A 58 -5.98 -4.92 -8.11
C GLU A 58 -4.51 -4.95 -7.62
N THR A 59 -3.68 -4.00 -8.07
CA THR A 59 -2.29 -3.89 -7.61
C THR A 59 -2.25 -3.60 -6.11
N LEU A 60 -3.01 -2.60 -5.65
CA LEU A 60 -3.05 -2.23 -4.23
C LEU A 60 -3.55 -3.39 -3.36
N SER A 61 -4.62 -4.08 -3.76
CA SER A 61 -5.11 -5.26 -3.04
C SER A 61 -4.07 -6.39 -3.01
N GLY A 62 -3.25 -6.52 -4.06
CA GLY A 62 -2.19 -7.51 -4.12
C GLY A 62 -0.95 -7.19 -3.29
N VAL A 63 -0.65 -5.91 -3.04
CA VAL A 63 0.56 -5.49 -2.29
C VAL A 63 0.27 -4.96 -0.88
N ALA A 64 -0.99 -4.79 -0.51
CA ALA A 64 -1.36 -4.27 0.80
C ALA A 64 -1.03 -5.28 1.92
N PRO A 65 -0.59 -4.80 3.11
CA PRO A 65 -0.46 -5.64 4.29
C PRO A 65 -1.86 -5.99 4.84
N PRO A 66 -1.99 -7.06 5.65
CA PRO A 66 -3.29 -7.57 6.09
C PRO A 66 -4.10 -6.62 6.98
N ASN A 67 -3.48 -5.59 7.56
CA ASN A 67 -4.13 -4.55 8.35
C ASN A 67 -4.62 -3.35 7.52
N VAL A 68 -4.48 -3.42 6.18
CA VAL A 68 -4.90 -2.37 5.26
C VAL A 68 -5.94 -2.92 4.29
N ILE A 69 -7.15 -2.40 4.39
CA ILE A 69 -8.27 -2.76 3.52
C ILE A 69 -8.19 -1.91 2.25
N VAL A 70 -8.35 -2.54 1.09
CA VAL A 70 -8.35 -1.82 -0.20
C VAL A 70 -9.72 -1.97 -0.85
N LYS A 71 -10.41 -0.85 -1.09
CA LYS A 71 -11.78 -0.82 -1.62
C LYS A 71 -11.91 0.14 -2.81
N SER A 72 -12.87 -0.13 -3.68
CA SER A 72 -13.26 0.84 -4.70
C SER A 72 -14.13 1.96 -4.10
N CYS A 73 -14.12 3.14 -4.71
CA CYS A 73 -15.01 4.23 -4.32
C CYS A 73 -15.47 5.10 -5.51
N GLY A 74 -16.39 6.02 -5.20
CA GLY A 74 -16.89 7.02 -6.12
C GLY A 74 -15.89 8.13 -6.47
N CYS A 75 -16.40 9.24 -7.00
CA CYS A 75 -15.54 10.34 -7.41
C CYS A 75 -14.94 11.09 -6.22
N LEU A 76 -13.62 11.31 -6.23
CA LEU A 76 -12.90 12.11 -5.23
C LEU A 76 -12.74 13.60 -5.63
N GLY A 77 -13.43 14.06 -6.68
CA GLY A 77 -13.43 15.48 -7.10
C GLY A 77 -12.12 16.00 -7.71
N ARG A 78 -11.14 15.13 -8.01
CA ARG A 78 -9.82 15.48 -8.56
C ARG A 78 -9.64 14.98 -10.00
N CYS A 79 -10.56 15.35 -10.89
CA CYS A 79 -10.49 14.95 -12.30
C CYS A 79 -9.22 15.53 -12.97
N GLY A 80 -8.60 14.76 -13.87
CA GLY A 80 -7.39 15.17 -14.60
C GLY A 80 -6.06 14.64 -14.07
N GLY A 81 -6.03 14.05 -12.86
CA GLY A 81 -4.85 13.40 -12.29
C GLY A 81 -5.11 11.99 -11.76
N GLY A 82 -5.94 11.21 -12.47
CA GLY A 82 -6.35 9.90 -12.00
C GLY A 82 -5.33 8.78 -12.28
N PRO A 83 -5.54 7.58 -11.74
CA PRO A 83 -6.43 7.22 -10.63
C PRO A 83 -6.09 7.97 -9.34
N ASN A 84 -7.12 8.40 -8.63
CA ASN A 84 -6.99 9.05 -7.33
C ASN A 84 -7.29 8.05 -6.21
N LEU A 85 -6.54 8.15 -5.12
CA LEU A 85 -6.68 7.33 -3.92
C LEU A 85 -7.02 8.23 -2.74
N VAL A 86 -7.75 7.71 -1.75
CA VAL A 86 -7.84 8.32 -0.43
C VAL A 86 -7.49 7.29 0.64
N VAL A 87 -6.65 7.69 1.61
CA VAL A 87 -6.28 6.87 2.76
C VAL A 87 -7.03 7.37 3.98
N LEU A 88 -7.81 6.48 4.58
CA LEU A 88 -8.62 6.71 5.79
C LEU A 88 -7.91 6.10 7.01
N PRO A 89 -8.16 6.65 8.23
CA PRO A 89 -9.15 7.68 8.58
C PRO A 89 -8.74 9.13 8.25
N ASP A 90 -7.46 9.37 7.91
CA ASP A 90 -6.92 10.73 7.80
C ASP A 90 -7.42 11.53 6.58
N GLY A 91 -8.06 10.88 5.61
CA GLY A 91 -8.59 11.52 4.40
C GLY A 91 -7.50 12.03 3.46
N LEU A 92 -6.31 11.41 3.47
CA LEU A 92 -5.19 11.81 2.62
C LEU A 92 -5.44 11.40 1.17
N ILE A 93 -5.58 12.38 0.27
CA ILE A 93 -5.85 12.13 -1.15
C ILE A 93 -4.55 12.16 -1.95
N PHE A 94 -4.33 11.12 -2.76
CA PHE A 94 -3.20 11.00 -3.69
C PHE A 94 -3.72 10.93 -5.13
N GLY A 95 -3.06 11.63 -6.05
CA GLY A 95 -3.32 11.55 -7.49
C GLY A 95 -2.17 10.87 -8.23
N HIS A 96 -2.40 10.61 -9.52
CA HIS A 96 -1.46 10.01 -10.47
C HIS A 96 -0.99 8.61 -10.06
N CYS A 97 -1.87 7.81 -9.45
CA CYS A 97 -1.56 6.46 -8.98
C CYS A 97 -1.79 5.38 -10.05
N GLY A 98 -1.61 5.71 -11.33
CA GLY A 98 -2.01 4.86 -12.46
C GLY A 98 -1.03 3.74 -12.79
N THR A 99 0.15 3.75 -12.19
CA THR A 99 1.17 2.72 -12.41
C THR A 99 1.33 1.83 -11.19
N ALA A 100 1.65 0.56 -11.45
CA ALA A 100 1.90 -0.40 -10.36
C ALA A 100 3.06 0.05 -9.46
N ALA A 101 4.12 0.63 -10.05
CA ALA A 101 5.23 1.22 -9.32
C ALA A 101 4.77 2.30 -8.33
N ARG A 102 3.92 3.23 -8.76
CA ARG A 102 3.43 4.29 -7.88
C ARG A 102 2.50 3.78 -6.79
N ALA A 103 1.67 2.78 -7.11
CA ALA A 103 0.80 2.13 -6.13
C ALA A 103 1.61 1.41 -5.04
N ALA A 104 2.61 0.60 -5.43
CA ALA A 104 3.48 -0.10 -4.48
C ALA A 104 4.34 0.86 -3.65
N GLU A 105 4.87 1.92 -4.27
CA GLU A 105 5.63 2.96 -3.57
C GLU A 105 4.79 3.63 -2.48
N LEU A 106 3.52 3.94 -2.78
CA LEU A 106 2.60 4.53 -1.82
C LEU A 106 2.33 3.59 -0.64
N VAL A 107 2.08 2.29 -0.90
CA VAL A 107 1.85 1.31 0.16
C VAL A 107 3.08 1.17 1.07
N VAL A 108 4.28 1.01 0.49
CA VAL A 108 5.51 0.89 1.28
C VAL A 108 5.78 2.18 2.06
N THR A 109 5.61 3.34 1.44
CA THR A 109 5.87 4.64 2.10
C THR A 109 4.94 4.88 3.28
N LEU A 110 3.68 4.47 3.16
CA LEU A 110 2.65 4.75 4.17
C LEU A 110 2.57 3.68 5.26
N PHE A 111 2.92 2.43 4.98
CA PHE A 111 2.62 1.32 5.89
C PHE A 111 3.86 0.53 6.31
N ALA A 112 4.98 0.60 5.56
CA ALA A 112 6.16 -0.19 5.87
C ALA A 112 7.14 0.52 6.81
N GLU A 113 7.94 -0.28 7.51
CA GLU A 113 9.13 0.20 8.21
C GLU A 113 10.26 0.54 7.23
N ALA A 114 11.34 1.15 7.74
CA ALA A 114 12.48 1.46 6.89
C ALA A 114 13.15 0.16 6.39
N GLY A 115 13.43 0.07 5.09
CA GLY A 115 14.16 -1.06 4.49
C GLY A 115 13.38 -1.94 3.52
N HIS A 116 12.09 -1.68 3.30
CA HIS A 116 11.30 -2.39 2.28
C HIS A 116 11.39 -1.72 0.91
N ASP A 117 11.65 -2.52 -0.14
CA ASP A 117 11.65 -2.06 -1.53
C ASP A 117 10.28 -2.31 -2.18
N PRO A 118 9.61 -1.28 -2.74
CA PRO A 118 8.39 -1.44 -3.53
C PRO A 118 8.51 -2.45 -4.67
N LYS A 119 9.70 -2.59 -5.27
CA LYS A 119 9.93 -3.53 -6.36
C LYS A 119 9.74 -4.98 -5.92
N THR A 120 10.25 -5.33 -4.74
CA THR A 120 10.08 -6.67 -4.17
C THR A 120 8.61 -7.06 -4.01
N CYS A 121 7.76 -6.09 -3.62
CA CYS A 121 6.31 -6.32 -3.52
C CYS A 121 5.68 -6.57 -4.90
N LEU A 122 6.13 -5.84 -5.93
CA LEU A 122 5.65 -6.02 -7.30
C LEU A 122 6.15 -7.33 -7.93
N ASP A 123 7.40 -7.70 -7.69
CA ASP A 123 7.98 -8.96 -8.18
C ASP A 123 7.25 -10.16 -7.57
N ALA A 124 6.96 -10.11 -6.25
CA ALA A 124 6.16 -11.14 -5.59
C ALA A 124 4.72 -11.19 -6.13
N LEU A 125 4.09 -10.04 -6.36
CA LEU A 125 2.76 -9.97 -6.99
C LEU A 125 2.76 -10.56 -8.41
N ALA A 126 3.80 -10.27 -9.20
CA ALA A 126 3.93 -10.81 -10.55
C ALA A 126 4.11 -12.33 -10.54
N LEU A 127 4.92 -12.86 -9.62
CA LEU A 127 5.08 -14.31 -9.42
C LEU A 127 3.77 -14.97 -9.02
N ARG A 128 3.00 -14.37 -8.10
CA ARG A 128 1.67 -14.85 -7.71
C ARG A 128 0.72 -14.90 -8.90
N LYS A 129 0.58 -13.81 -9.65
CA LYS A 129 -0.28 -13.78 -10.84
C LYS A 129 0.11 -14.83 -11.88
N ARG A 130 1.42 -15.06 -12.07
CA ARG A 130 1.89 -16.15 -12.94
C ARG A 130 1.52 -17.52 -12.39
N ALA A 131 1.61 -17.72 -11.08
CA ALA A 131 1.18 -18.95 -10.45
C ALA A 131 -0.33 -19.20 -10.62
N ASP A 132 -1.16 -18.16 -10.54
CA ASP A 132 -2.61 -18.27 -10.78
C ASP A 132 -2.91 -18.73 -12.22
N ILE A 133 -2.14 -18.24 -13.20
CA ILE A 133 -2.23 -18.70 -14.60
C ILE A 133 -1.81 -20.17 -14.72
N GLU A 134 -0.70 -20.57 -14.10
CA GLU A 134 -0.27 -21.98 -14.11
C GLU A 134 -1.25 -22.90 -13.38
N PHE A 135 -1.87 -22.44 -12.29
CA PHE A 135 -2.93 -23.14 -11.58
C PHE A 135 -4.15 -23.36 -12.48
N ALA A 136 -4.60 -22.33 -13.20
CA ALA A 136 -5.68 -22.43 -14.18
C ALA A 136 -5.34 -23.42 -15.31
N ASN A 137 -4.07 -23.51 -15.70
CA ASN A 137 -3.55 -24.48 -16.67
C ASN A 137 -3.35 -25.89 -16.09
N ARG A 138 -3.72 -26.14 -14.82
CA ARG A 138 -3.46 -27.39 -14.06
C ARG A 138 -1.99 -27.76 -13.93
N ASN A 139 -1.08 -26.81 -14.14
CA ASN A 139 0.35 -27.00 -13.97
C ASN A 139 0.75 -26.68 -12.53
N PHE A 140 0.30 -27.52 -11.59
CA PHE A 140 0.42 -27.27 -10.16
C PHE A 140 1.88 -27.24 -9.67
N THR A 141 2.76 -28.04 -10.25
CA THR A 141 4.19 -28.05 -9.91
C THR A 141 4.85 -26.70 -10.20
N GLN A 142 4.56 -26.10 -11.35
CA GLN A 142 5.09 -24.79 -11.70
C GLN A 142 4.46 -23.68 -10.84
N ALA A 143 3.17 -23.78 -10.53
CA ALA A 143 2.50 -22.85 -9.62
C ALA A 143 3.13 -22.86 -8.22
N GLU A 144 3.42 -24.04 -7.65
CA GLU A 144 4.06 -24.17 -6.33
C GLU A 144 5.45 -23.53 -6.32
N LEU A 145 6.23 -23.75 -7.39
CA LEU A 145 7.56 -23.15 -7.55
C LEU A 145 7.51 -21.62 -7.56
N LEU A 146 6.61 -21.05 -8.37
CA LEU A 146 6.45 -19.60 -8.49
C LEU A 146 6.02 -18.96 -7.17
N LEU A 147 5.09 -19.59 -6.44
CA LEU A 147 4.65 -19.09 -5.13
C LEU A 147 5.76 -19.21 -4.07
N SER A 148 6.56 -20.27 -4.13
CA SER A 148 7.72 -20.42 -3.24
C SER A 148 8.79 -19.36 -3.51
N GLN A 149 9.02 -19.00 -4.79
CA GLN A 149 9.88 -17.88 -5.15
C GLN A 149 9.30 -16.55 -4.64
N ALA A 150 7.98 -16.34 -4.77
CA ALA A 150 7.32 -15.14 -4.25
C ALA A 150 7.48 -15.02 -2.72
N ILE A 151 7.39 -16.14 -1.99
CA ILE A 151 7.60 -16.18 -0.55
C ILE A 151 9.06 -15.86 -0.19
N TYR A 152 10.01 -16.38 -0.94
CA TYR A 152 11.43 -16.13 -0.72
C TYR A 152 11.80 -14.64 -0.79
N LEU A 153 11.09 -13.86 -1.62
CA LEU A 153 11.29 -12.41 -1.74
C LEU A 153 10.92 -11.63 -0.47
N LYS A 154 10.14 -12.22 0.46
CA LYS A 154 9.66 -11.55 1.69
C LYS A 154 9.04 -10.16 1.42
N PRO A 155 8.06 -10.04 0.51
CA PRO A 155 7.35 -8.79 0.28
C PRO A 155 6.69 -8.28 1.57
N PHE A 156 6.63 -6.96 1.71
CA PHE A 156 6.04 -6.29 2.87
C PHE A 156 4.54 -6.63 3.03
N GLY A 157 3.80 -6.70 1.92
CA GLY A 157 2.37 -7.02 1.91
C GLY A 157 2.03 -8.17 0.96
N GLY A 158 0.78 -8.63 1.00
CA GLY A 158 0.28 -9.76 0.20
C GLY A 158 0.76 -11.15 0.61
N MET A 159 1.63 -11.26 1.63
CA MET A 159 2.23 -12.53 2.09
C MET A 159 1.21 -13.61 2.45
N HIS A 160 0.20 -13.25 3.26
CA HIS A 160 -0.90 -14.14 3.65
C HIS A 160 -1.65 -14.69 2.43
N ILE A 161 -1.81 -13.89 1.37
CA ILE A 161 -2.46 -14.33 0.13
C ILE A 161 -1.57 -15.32 -0.62
N ILE A 162 -0.24 -15.11 -0.65
CA ILE A 162 0.68 -16.04 -1.33
C ILE A 162 0.68 -17.40 -0.61
N PHE A 163 0.72 -17.42 0.73
CA PHE A 163 0.59 -18.65 1.50
C PHE A 163 -0.75 -19.35 1.23
N LYS A 164 -1.85 -18.60 1.22
CA LYS A 164 -3.16 -19.14 0.86
C LYS A 164 -3.17 -19.76 -0.55
N CYS A 165 -2.71 -19.04 -1.58
CA CYS A 165 -2.60 -19.58 -2.93
C CYS A 165 -1.77 -20.86 -2.97
N ARG A 166 -0.63 -20.91 -2.26
CA ARG A 166 0.24 -22.09 -2.24
C ARG A 166 -0.40 -23.26 -1.51
N SER A 167 -1.18 -23.00 -0.47
CA SER A 167 -1.95 -24.03 0.22
C SER A 167 -2.93 -24.74 -0.73
N PHE A 168 -3.68 -24.00 -1.57
CA PHE A 168 -4.55 -24.59 -2.59
C PHE A 168 -3.78 -25.41 -3.62
N VAL A 169 -2.66 -24.88 -4.13
CA VAL A 169 -1.80 -25.62 -5.07
C VAL A 169 -1.31 -26.94 -4.45
N ARG A 170 -0.93 -26.93 -3.17
CA ARG A 170 -0.47 -28.11 -2.45
C ARG A 170 -1.58 -29.13 -2.19
N LEU A 171 -2.83 -28.68 -2.01
CA LEU A 171 -3.99 -29.58 -1.95
C LEU A 171 -4.15 -30.35 -3.27
N GLU A 172 -4.05 -29.66 -4.41
CA GLU A 172 -4.11 -30.29 -5.74
C GLU A 172 -2.95 -31.27 -5.98
N LEU A 173 -1.77 -31.00 -5.41
CA LEU A 173 -0.61 -31.90 -5.45
C LEU A 173 -0.69 -33.07 -4.44
N GLY A 174 -1.71 -33.12 -3.57
CA GLY A 174 -1.84 -34.11 -2.51
C GLY A 174 -0.89 -33.91 -1.33
N ASN A 175 -0.21 -32.77 -1.24
CA ASN A 175 0.67 -32.41 -0.12
C ASN A 175 -0.15 -31.74 1.01
N TYR A 176 -0.97 -32.54 1.70
CA TYR A 176 -1.87 -32.04 2.74
C TYR A 176 -1.14 -31.42 3.92
N SER A 177 0.01 -31.96 4.34
CA SER A 177 0.81 -31.41 5.44
C SER A 177 1.39 -30.03 5.09
N GLY A 178 1.90 -29.85 3.87
CA GLY A 178 2.39 -28.56 3.42
C GLY A 178 1.28 -27.54 3.20
N ALA A 179 0.10 -27.99 2.78
CA ALA A 179 -1.07 -27.13 2.67
C ALA A 179 -1.55 -26.62 4.04
N LEU A 180 -1.60 -27.50 5.05
CA LEU A 180 -1.96 -27.12 6.42
C LEU A 180 -0.96 -26.10 6.98
N GLN A 181 0.34 -26.34 6.81
CA GLN A 181 1.37 -25.41 7.26
C GLN A 181 1.22 -24.03 6.61
N ASP A 182 0.96 -23.97 5.30
CA ASP A 182 0.72 -22.70 4.61
C ASP A 182 -0.54 -21.99 5.12
N ALA A 183 -1.60 -22.73 5.43
CA ALA A 183 -2.82 -22.16 6.01
C ALA A 183 -2.57 -21.59 7.42
N GLU A 184 -1.78 -22.28 8.25
CA GLU A 184 -1.37 -21.81 9.58
C GLU A 184 -0.54 -20.52 9.49
N GLU A 185 0.42 -20.46 8.57
CA GLU A 185 1.24 -19.25 8.32
C GLU A 185 0.38 -18.08 7.82
N ALA A 186 -0.57 -18.34 6.91
CA ALA A 186 -1.50 -17.31 6.44
C ALA A 186 -2.36 -16.75 7.59
N LEU A 187 -2.88 -17.63 8.45
CA LEU A 187 -3.67 -17.24 9.63
C LEU A 187 -2.84 -16.50 10.67
N ALA A 188 -1.58 -16.89 10.87
CA ALA A 188 -0.66 -16.20 11.78
C ALA A 188 -0.38 -14.76 11.32
N LEU A 189 -0.24 -14.56 10.00
CA LEU A 189 -0.01 -13.24 9.41
C LEU A 189 -1.27 -12.38 9.38
N ALA A 190 -2.42 -12.99 9.10
CA ALA A 190 -3.67 -12.27 8.86
C ALA A 190 -4.88 -12.97 9.50
N PRO A 191 -5.01 -12.94 10.84
CA PRO A 191 -6.06 -13.69 11.54
C PRO A 191 -7.49 -13.28 11.20
N ARG A 192 -7.67 -12.04 10.71
CA ARG A 192 -8.96 -11.43 10.37
C ARG A 192 -9.11 -11.17 8.88
N TYR A 193 -8.29 -11.80 8.04
CA TYR A 193 -8.40 -11.63 6.61
C TYR A 193 -9.70 -12.27 6.11
N SER A 194 -10.73 -11.44 5.93
CA SER A 194 -11.92 -11.80 5.18
C SER A 194 -11.68 -11.46 3.72
N GLU A 195 -11.80 -12.45 2.84
CA GLU A 195 -11.97 -12.15 1.43
C GLU A 195 -13.35 -11.51 1.28
N ASP A 196 -13.36 -10.20 1.05
CA ASP A 196 -14.49 -9.57 0.40
C ASP A 196 -14.46 -10.13 -1.04
N GLU A 197 -15.07 -11.31 -1.25
CA GLU A 197 -15.39 -11.82 -2.58
C GLU A 197 -16.36 -10.84 -3.24
N ASP A 198 -15.87 -10.05 -4.20
CA ASP A 198 -16.68 -9.23 -5.12
C ASP A 198 -17.26 -10.10 -6.26
#